data_AF-A0A2E5WML7-F1
#
_entry.id   AF-A0A2E5WML7-F1
#
_cell.length_a   1.000
_cell.length_b   1.000
_cell.length_c   1.000
_cell.angle_alpha   90.00
_cell.angle_beta   90.00
_cell.angle_gamma   90.00
#
_symmetry.space_group_name_H-M   'P 1'
#
loop_
_entity.id
_entity.type
_entity.pdbx_description
1 polymer ?
#
loop_
_entity_poly.entity_id
_entity_poly.type
_entity_poly.pdbx_seq_one_letter_code
_entity_poly.pdbx_strand_id
1 'polypeptide(L)' 'MLVSSDGILKISASREVDFSSLESALLSERLMGEFYKEVILPKGLNLQKPESTFENGVLKLVIPKL' A
#
# COMPACT_ATOMS: atom_id res chain seq x y z
N MET A 1 -1.98 2.56 6.19
CA MET A 1 -2.37 1.63 7.26
C MET A 1 -2.68 0.28 6.64
N LEU A 2 -2.20 -0.82 7.24
CA LEU A 2 -2.55 -2.19 6.84
C LEU A 2 -3.50 -2.78 7.88
N VAL A 3 -4.70 -3.16 7.46
CA VAL A 3 -5.69 -3.81 8.33
C VAL A 3 -6.19 -5.06 7.64
N SER A 4 -6.18 -6.18 8.36
CA SER A 4 -6.73 -7.44 7.90
C SER A 4 -7.88 -7.85 8.82
N SER A 5 -9.11 -7.80 8.31
CA SER A 5 -10.31 -8.27 8.99
C SER A 5 -11.17 -9.04 7.99
N ASP A 6 -11.79 -10.14 8.42
CA ASP A 6 -12.76 -10.90 7.60
C ASP A 6 -12.25 -11.35 6.22
N GLY A 7 -10.94 -11.62 6.11
CA GLY A 7 -10.32 -12.03 4.85
C GLY A 7 -10.14 -10.91 3.83
N ILE A 8 -10.26 -9.64 4.23
CA ILE A 8 -9.99 -8.48 3.36
C ILE A 8 -8.74 -7.77 3.88
N LEU A 9 -7.73 -7.64 3.01
CA LEU A 9 -6.58 -6.79 3.22
C LEU A 9 -6.88 -5.38 2.73
N LYS A 10 -6.78 -4.41 3.64
CA LYS A 10 -6.93 -2.98 3.33
C LYS A 10 -5.56 -2.31 3.34
N ILE A 11 -5.23 -1.62 2.26
CA ILE A 11 -3.99 -0.86 2.08
C ILE A 11 -4.35 0.60 1.86
N SER A 12 -3.94 1.47 2.78
CA SER A 12 -4.04 2.92 2.63
C SER A 12 -2.68 3.59 2.73
N ALA A 13 -2.45 4.61 1.90
CA ALA A 13 -1.28 5.47 2.01
C ALA A 13 -1.54 6.81 1.29
N SER A 14 -0.69 7.78 1.57
CA SER A 14 -0.66 9.06 0.88
C SER A 14 0.70 9.26 0.25
N ARG A 15 0.72 9.78 -0.97
CA ARG A 15 1.94 10.23 -1.63
C ARG A 15 1.92 11.75 -1.68
N GLU A 16 2.74 12.37 -0.85
CA GLU A 16 2.89 13.81 -0.86
C GLU A 16 3.45 14.29 -2.20
N VAL A 17 2.93 15.44 -2.60
CA VAL A 17 3.38 16.16 -3.77
C VAL A 17 4.60 16.98 -3.35
N ASP A 18 5.75 16.72 -3.97
CA ASP A 18 6.91 17.58 -3.79
C ASP A 18 6.76 18.84 -4.63
N PHE A 19 6.23 19.90 -4.02
CA PHE A 19 5.97 21.17 -4.67
C PHE A 19 7.26 21.89 -5.12
N SER A 20 8.42 21.57 -4.54
CA SER A 20 9.71 22.12 -4.98
C SER A 20 10.09 21.68 -6.39
N SER A 21 9.57 20.53 -6.84
CA SER A 21 9.72 20.02 -8.20
C SER A 21 8.66 20.53 -9.18
N LEU A 22 7.61 21.22 -8.70
CA LEU A 22 6.42 21.56 -9.48
C LEU A 22 6.34 23.02 -9.94
N GLU A 23 7.01 23.97 -9.27
CA GLU A 23 7.01 25.38 -9.72
C GLU A 23 7.55 25.55 -11.15
N SER A 24 8.33 24.58 -11.65
CA SER A 24 8.85 24.54 -13.02
C SER A 24 8.34 23.33 -13.85
N ALA A 25 7.46 22.51 -13.30
CA ALA A 25 6.97 21.32 -14.01
C ALA A 25 5.93 21.71 -15.06
N LEU A 26 6.27 21.52 -16.33
CA LEU A 26 5.35 21.72 -17.45
C LEU A 26 4.32 20.59 -17.59
N LEU A 27 4.59 19.41 -17.00
CA LEU A 27 3.75 18.24 -17.07
C LEU A 27 3.95 17.34 -15.83
N SER A 28 2.86 16.75 -15.34
CA SER A 28 2.88 15.73 -14.28
C SER A 28 2.02 14.53 -14.70
N GLU A 29 2.66 13.38 -14.88
CA GLU A 29 1.99 12.12 -15.24
C GLU A 29 1.86 11.17 -14.04
N ARG A 30 2.59 11.47 -12.96
CA ARG A 30 2.63 10.64 -11.77
C ARG A 30 1.38 10.88 -10.94
N LEU A 31 0.67 9.80 -10.61
CA LEU A 31 -0.43 9.84 -9.64
C LEU A 31 0.11 10.16 -8.25
N MET A 32 -0.49 11.15 -7.60
CA MET A 32 -0.16 11.65 -6.27
C MET A 32 -1.41 11.70 -5.39
N GLY A 33 -1.23 12.00 -4.11
CA GLY A 33 -2.31 12.09 -3.14
C GLY A 33 -2.60 10.76 -2.45
N GLU A 34 -3.79 10.68 -1.84
CA GLU A 34 -4.22 9.50 -1.09
C GLU A 34 -4.62 8.36 -2.02
N PHE A 35 -4.24 7.14 -1.66
CA PHE A 35 -4.68 5.95 -2.35
C PHE A 35 -5.13 4.86 -1.38
N TYR A 36 -6.12 4.10 -1.84
CA TYR A 36 -6.74 3.01 -1.12
C TYR A 36 -6.87 1.78 -2.01
N LYS A 37 -6.59 0.60 -1.46
CA LYS A 37 -6.77 -0.67 -2.16
C LYS A 37 -7.27 -1.73 -1.20
N GLU A 38 -8.25 -2.51 -1.66
CA GLU A 38 -8.72 -3.71 -0.98
C GLU A 38 -8.34 -4.94 -1.79
N VAL A 39 -7.92 -6.00 -1.10
CA VAL A 39 -7.60 -7.29 -1.70
C VAL A 39 -8.28 -8.37 -0.89
N ILE A 40 -9.11 -9.18 -1.55
CA ILE A 40 -9.70 -10.37 -0.93
C ILE A 40 -8.60 -11.42 -0.79
N LEU A 41 -8.37 -11.85 0.44
CA LEU A 41 -7.39 -12.87 0.77
C LEU A 41 -7.99 -14.27 0.61
N PRO A 42 -7.19 -15.25 0.14
CA PRO A 42 -7.62 -16.63 0.13
C PRO A 42 -7.82 -17.17 1.56
N LYS A 43 -8.65 -18.20 1.68
CA LYS A 43 -8.84 -18.92 2.94
C LYS A 43 -7.54 -19.66 3.34
N GLY A 44 -7.38 -19.94 4.63
CA GLY A 44 -6.26 -20.73 5.14
C GLY A 44 -4.97 -19.93 5.38
N LEU A 45 -5.07 -18.62 5.56
CA LEU A 45 -3.94 -17.76 5.92
C LEU A 45 -3.93 -17.45 7.42
N ASN A 46 -2.73 -17.37 8.01
CA ASN A 46 -2.52 -16.94 9.38
C ASN A 46 -2.43 -15.41 9.44
N LEU A 47 -3.58 -14.77 9.69
CA LEU A 47 -3.69 -13.31 9.75
C LEU A 47 -3.13 -12.70 11.05
N GLN A 48 -2.66 -13.52 12.01
CA GLN A 48 -2.10 -13.02 13.27
C GLN A 48 -0.61 -12.70 13.18
N LYS A 49 0.11 -13.21 12.17
CA LYS A 49 1.55 -13.01 11.99
C LYS A 49 1.90 -12.50 10.58
N PRO A 50 1.30 -11.38 10.11
CA PRO A 50 1.72 -10.78 8.86
C PRO A 50 3.09 -10.09 9.05
N GLU A 51 3.95 -10.22 8.04
CA GLU A 51 5.22 -9.49 7.95
C GLU A 51 5.19 -8.55 6.75
N SER A 52 5.72 -7.34 6.90
CA SER A 52 5.79 -6.38 5.80
C SER A 52 7.14 -5.70 5.70
N THR A 53 7.60 -5.45 4.47
CA THR A 53 8.76 -4.60 4.18
C THR A 53 8.39 -3.55 3.14
N PHE A 54 9.04 -2.39 3.19
CA PHE A 54 8.88 -1.33 2.19
C PHE A 54 10.25 -0.88 1.72
N GLU A 55 10.58 -1.22 0.48
CA GLU A 55 11.90 -0.99 -0.10
C GLU A 55 11.75 -0.50 -1.54
N ASN A 56 12.48 0.55 -1.89
CA ASN A 56 12.51 1.12 -3.26
C ASN A 56 11.11 1.39 -3.86
N GLY A 57 10.17 1.87 -3.05
CA GLY A 57 8.81 2.18 -3.48
C GLY A 57 7.85 0.99 -3.58
N VAL A 58 8.29 -0.21 -3.15
CA VAL A 58 7.49 -1.44 -3.19
C VAL A 58 7.14 -1.88 -1.78
N LEU A 59 5.83 -2.00 -1.50
CA LEU A 59 5.32 -2.64 -0.30
C LEU A 59 5.19 -4.14 -0.53
N LYS A 60 5.95 -4.94 0.22
CA LYS A 60 5.84 -6.40 0.25
C LYS A 60 5.13 -6.83 1.52
N LEU A 61 4.15 -7.71 1.39
CA LEU A 61 3.44 -8.33 2.50
C LEU A 61 3.58 -9.85 2.40
N VAL A 62 4.00 -10.49 3.48
CA VAL A 62 4.11 -11.94 3.61
C VAL A 62 3.09 -12.39 4.66
N ILE A 63 2.16 -13.25 4.26
CA ILE A 63 1.17 -13.84 5.15
C ILE A 63 1.37 -15.36 5.11
N PRO A 64 1.74 -16.00 6.23
CA PRO A 64 1.88 -17.45 6.30
C PRO A 64 0.55 -18.16 6.04
N LYS A 65 0.62 -19.41 5.58
CA LYS A 65 -0.54 -20.31 5.64
C LYS A 65 -0.77 -20.77 7.08
N LEU A 66 -2.01 -21.15 7.40
CA LEU A 66 -2.34 -21.88 8.64
C LEU A 66 -1.63 -23.23 8.68
#